data_AF-A0A7V2FYZ3-F1
#
_entry.id   AF-A0A7V2FYZ3-F1
#
_cell.length_a   1.000
_cell.length_b   1.000
_cell.length_c   1.000
_cell.angle_alpha   90.00
_cell.angle_beta   90.00
_cell.angle_gamma   90.00
#
_symmetry.space_group_name_H-M   'P 1'
#
loop_
_entity.id
_entity.type
_entity.pdbx_description
1 polymer ?
#
loop_
_entity_poly.entity_id
_entity_poly.type
_entity_poly.pdbx_seq_one_letter_code
_entity_poly.pdbx_strand_id
1 'polypeptide(L)'
;MAVLLLMWAGGCAASKTPRQGLDYNQLEDATFLAYLADEPQVSVEEAYRAMLILADGQDSGKGFEERRRILEERGFARSAWRLRPEQVIDRGSLSYMVCQILRYRGGIDRIILGSWGLGDRRYAHRELVHRKLLDSGSLDYQPVTGGLLVGLLARADEEMVARRLYESKGIDLGPEPPPGQPVGSPSQQR
;
A
#
# COMPACT_ATOMS: atom_id res chain seq x y z
N MET A 1 -24.13 -5.34 45.12
CA MET A 1 -23.86 -4.59 43.87
C MET A 1 -22.47 -4.95 43.40
N ALA A 2 -22.36 -5.74 42.33
CA ALA A 2 -21.06 -6.11 41.75
C ALA A 2 -20.69 -5.07 40.68
N VAL A 3 -19.60 -4.33 40.92
CA VAL A 3 -19.03 -3.39 39.95
C VAL A 3 -18.08 -4.19 39.06
N LEU A 4 -18.52 -4.44 37.83
CA LEU A 4 -17.70 -4.98 36.75
C LEU A 4 -16.77 -3.87 36.25
N LEU A 5 -15.51 -3.92 36.69
CA LEU A 5 -14.40 -3.16 36.11
C LEU A 5 -14.09 -3.71 34.72
N LEU A 6 -14.60 -3.05 33.68
CA LEU A 6 -14.18 -3.25 32.30
C LEU A 6 -12.75 -2.70 32.14
N MET A 7 -11.76 -3.60 32.10
CA MET A 7 -10.40 -3.28 31.69
C MET A 7 -10.41 -2.78 30.24
N TRP A 8 -10.07 -1.52 30.05
CA TRP A 8 -9.76 -0.96 28.74
C TRP A 8 -8.45 -1.58 28.25
N ALA A 9 -8.54 -2.56 27.34
CA ALA A 9 -7.41 -3.02 26.56
C ALA A 9 -7.04 -1.95 25.52
N GLY A 10 -6.26 -0.96 25.92
CA GLY A 10 -5.56 -0.08 25.00
C GLY A 10 -4.46 -0.88 24.30
N GLY A 11 -4.78 -1.46 23.14
CA GLY A 11 -3.77 -2.04 22.27
C GLY A 11 -2.72 -0.98 21.93
N CYS A 12 -1.47 -1.20 22.32
CA CYS A 12 -0.37 -0.31 22.01
C CYS A 12 -0.10 -0.36 20.51
N ALA A 13 -0.73 0.54 19.76
CA ALA A 13 -0.38 0.84 18.39
C ALA A 13 0.98 1.56 18.39
N ALA A 14 2.02 0.92 17.85
CA ALA A 14 3.34 1.53 17.72
C ALA A 14 3.27 2.74 16.77
N SER A 15 3.87 3.86 17.16
CA SER A 15 4.00 5.05 16.31
C SER A 15 5.37 5.06 15.64
N LYS A 16 5.39 5.45 14.36
CA LYS A 16 6.62 5.69 13.60
C LYS A 16 7.22 7.03 14.00
N THR A 17 8.52 7.06 14.26
CA THR A 17 9.27 8.31 14.36
C THR A 17 9.59 8.82 12.94
N PRO A 18 9.18 10.05 12.57
CA PRO A 18 9.50 10.60 11.26
C PRO A 18 11.02 10.69 11.05
N ARG A 19 11.46 10.47 9.81
CA ARG A 19 12.85 10.71 9.43
C ARG A 19 13.16 12.20 9.56
N GLN A 20 14.22 12.52 10.28
CA GLN A 20 14.56 13.93 10.54
C GLN A 20 14.94 14.65 9.25
N GLY A 21 14.42 15.86 9.08
CA GLY A 21 14.82 16.79 8.00
C GLY A 21 14.22 16.52 6.62
N LEU A 22 13.26 15.59 6.49
CA LEU A 22 12.58 15.31 5.23
C LEU A 22 11.07 15.40 5.41
N ASP A 23 10.42 16.28 4.63
CA ASP A 23 8.97 16.32 4.52
C ASP A 23 8.54 15.47 3.31
N TYR A 24 8.16 14.22 3.58
CA TYR A 24 7.76 13.31 2.52
C TYR A 24 6.51 13.80 1.78
N ASN A 25 5.65 14.62 2.41
CA ASN A 25 4.41 15.10 1.77
C ASN A 25 4.66 16.05 0.59
N GLN A 26 5.85 16.66 0.52
CA GLN A 26 6.22 17.58 -0.55
C GLN A 26 7.01 16.91 -1.69
N LEU A 27 7.41 15.65 -1.50
CA LEU A 27 8.14 14.91 -2.53
C LEU A 27 7.23 14.64 -3.74
N GLU A 28 7.81 14.65 -4.94
CA GLU A 28 7.16 14.06 -6.12
C GLU A 28 6.92 12.56 -5.91
N ASP A 29 5.86 12.00 -6.50
CA ASP A 29 5.45 10.60 -6.29
C ASP A 29 6.55 9.58 -6.56
N ALA A 30 7.34 9.73 -7.63
CA ALA A 30 8.47 8.85 -7.92
C ALA A 30 9.55 8.93 -6.82
N THR A 31 9.86 10.13 -6.36
CA THR A 31 10.83 10.38 -5.28
C THR A 31 10.31 9.86 -3.94
N PHE A 32 9.00 9.98 -3.69
CA PHE A 32 8.34 9.41 -2.52
C PHE A 32 8.43 7.88 -2.50
N LEU A 33 8.18 7.20 -3.62
CA LEU A 33 8.32 5.75 -3.71
C LEU A 33 9.77 5.28 -3.51
N ALA A 34 10.74 6.03 -4.03
CA ALA A 34 12.16 5.77 -3.79
C ALA A 34 12.53 5.93 -2.31
N TYR A 35 12.08 7.01 -1.67
CA TYR A 35 12.22 7.22 -0.22
C TYR A 35 11.61 6.05 0.56
N LEU A 36 10.41 5.64 0.18
CA LEU A 36 9.66 4.59 0.86
C LEU A 36 10.40 3.25 0.83
N ALA A 37 11.14 2.93 -0.24
CA ALA A 37 11.89 1.68 -0.34
C ALA A 37 12.89 1.48 0.83
N ASP A 38 13.47 2.58 1.33
CA ASP A 38 14.47 2.57 2.40
C ASP A 38 13.87 2.66 3.81
N GLU A 39 12.54 2.81 3.93
CA GLU A 39 11.91 3.01 5.23
C GLU A 39 11.82 1.71 6.03
N PRO A 40 12.32 1.68 7.28
CA PRO A 40 12.28 0.47 8.10
C PRO A 40 10.84 0.09 8.49
N GLN A 41 9.98 1.09 8.66
CA GLN A 41 8.56 0.93 8.96
C GLN A 41 7.78 2.02 8.23
N VAL A 42 6.56 1.67 7.81
CA VAL A 42 5.67 2.58 7.09
C VAL A 42 4.56 3.07 8.01
N SER A 43 4.31 4.38 8.02
CA SER A 43 3.18 4.98 8.74
C SER A 43 1.87 4.83 7.96
N VAL A 44 0.74 5.02 8.63
CA VAL A 44 -0.57 5.04 7.96
C VAL A 44 -0.63 6.16 6.93
N GLU A 45 -0.05 7.33 7.22
CA GLU A 45 -0.04 8.44 6.27
C GLU A 45 0.73 8.11 4.97
N GLU A 46 1.91 7.52 5.11
CA GLU A 46 2.72 7.07 3.97
C GLU A 46 2.01 5.98 3.19
N ALA A 47 1.39 5.01 3.88
CA ALA A 47 0.63 3.95 3.23
C ALA A 47 -0.58 4.48 2.49
N TYR A 48 -1.32 5.43 3.05
CA TYR A 48 -2.48 6.03 2.39
C TYR A 48 -2.10 6.76 1.11
N ARG A 49 -0.99 7.51 1.14
CA ARG A 49 -0.43 8.11 -0.06
C ARG A 49 -0.07 7.05 -1.10
N ALA A 50 0.65 6.01 -0.70
CA ALA A 50 1.03 4.92 -1.60
C ALA A 50 -0.19 4.20 -2.23
N MET A 51 -1.30 4.06 -1.49
CA MET A 51 -2.52 3.45 -2.02
C MET A 51 -3.25 4.34 -3.04
N LEU A 52 -3.18 5.66 -2.91
CA LEU A 52 -3.71 6.56 -3.94
C LEU A 52 -2.86 6.50 -5.22
N ILE A 53 -1.54 6.48 -5.06
CA ILE A 53 -0.62 6.29 -6.20
C ILE A 53 -0.91 4.95 -6.90
N LEU A 54 -1.12 3.86 -6.15
CA LEU A 54 -1.51 2.58 -6.75
C LEU A 54 -2.85 2.66 -7.49
N ALA A 55 -3.84 3.34 -6.90
CA ALA A 55 -5.19 3.36 -7.43
C ALA A 55 -5.33 4.25 -8.68
N ASP A 56 -4.64 5.40 -8.70
CA ASP A 56 -4.88 6.47 -9.66
C ASP A 56 -3.61 6.84 -10.46
N GLY A 57 -2.47 6.24 -10.17
CA GLY A 57 -1.16 6.56 -10.75
C GLY A 57 -0.50 7.81 -10.16
N GLN A 58 -1.17 8.52 -9.26
CA GLN A 58 -0.68 9.75 -8.61
C GLN A 58 -1.34 9.98 -7.25
N ASP A 59 -0.71 10.77 -6.38
CA ASP A 59 -1.33 11.26 -5.15
C ASP A 59 -2.30 12.42 -5.43
N SER A 60 -3.59 12.17 -5.21
CA SER A 60 -4.65 13.16 -5.41
C SER A 60 -4.97 14.02 -4.17
N GLY A 61 -4.39 13.73 -3.00
CA GLY A 61 -4.70 14.42 -1.74
C GLY A 61 -3.59 15.33 -1.23
N LYS A 62 -3.94 16.50 -0.67
CA LYS A 62 -2.98 17.50 -0.18
C LYS A 62 -2.59 17.31 1.31
N GLY A 63 -2.75 16.11 1.84
CA GLY A 63 -2.41 15.76 3.22
C GLY A 63 -3.23 14.58 3.76
N PHE A 64 -2.87 14.11 4.96
CA PHE A 64 -3.45 12.90 5.55
C PHE A 64 -4.99 12.84 5.56
N GLU A 65 -5.64 13.89 6.04
CA GLU A 65 -7.11 13.91 6.21
C GLU A 65 -7.85 13.81 4.87
N GLU A 66 -7.33 14.47 3.83
CA GLU A 66 -7.90 14.39 2.49
C GLU A 66 -7.67 13.01 1.86
N ARG A 67 -6.46 12.45 2.01
CA ARG A 67 -6.16 11.09 1.53
C ARG A 67 -7.04 10.05 2.23
N ARG A 68 -7.21 10.17 3.56
CA ARG A 68 -8.10 9.31 4.35
C ARG A 68 -9.52 9.38 3.81
N ARG A 69 -10.06 10.59 3.61
CA ARG A 69 -11.41 10.79 3.07
C ARG A 69 -11.58 10.09 1.72
N ILE A 70 -10.66 10.31 0.77
CA ILE A 70 -10.72 9.69 -0.56
C ILE A 70 -10.72 8.15 -0.47
N LEU A 71 -9.83 7.58 0.35
CA LEU A 71 -9.73 6.13 0.52
C LEU A 71 -10.97 5.53 1.21
N GLU A 72 -11.55 6.23 2.18
CA GLU A 72 -12.75 5.79 2.88
C GLU A 72 -14.00 5.89 1.99
N GLU A 73 -14.17 6.98 1.25
CA GLU A 73 -15.29 7.18 0.31
C GLU A 73 -15.28 6.13 -0.81
N ARG A 74 -14.09 5.72 -1.28
CA ARG A 74 -13.92 4.66 -2.27
C ARG A 74 -13.98 3.25 -1.67
N GLY A 75 -14.12 3.13 -0.35
CA GLY A 75 -14.18 1.85 0.37
C GLY A 75 -12.85 1.11 0.43
N PHE A 76 -11.73 1.77 0.09
CA PHE A 76 -10.39 1.20 0.16
C PHE A 76 -9.92 1.09 1.61
N ALA A 77 -10.25 2.08 2.44
CA ALA A 77 -10.02 2.06 3.90
C ALA A 77 -11.36 2.08 4.67
N ARG A 78 -11.33 1.75 5.96
CA ARG A 78 -12.51 1.83 6.84
C ARG A 78 -12.26 2.76 8.03
N SER A 79 -13.16 3.72 8.21
CA SER A 79 -13.17 4.63 9.37
C SER A 79 -13.26 3.89 10.71
N ALA A 80 -13.92 2.73 10.73
CA ALA A 80 -14.06 1.87 11.91
C ALA A 80 -12.71 1.41 12.50
N TRP A 81 -11.64 1.39 11.70
CA TRP A 81 -10.31 0.98 12.17
C TRP A 81 -9.61 2.05 13.02
N ARG A 82 -10.06 3.32 12.95
CA ARG A 82 -9.53 4.44 13.74
C ARG A 82 -8.01 4.60 13.63
N LEU A 83 -7.46 4.40 12.44
CA LEU A 83 -6.03 4.52 12.18
C LEU A 83 -5.57 5.98 12.31
N ARG A 84 -4.43 6.19 12.99
CA ARG A 84 -3.79 7.50 13.17
C ARG A 84 -2.62 7.68 12.19
N PRO A 85 -2.33 8.91 11.70
CA PRO A 85 -1.33 9.12 10.65
C PRO A 85 0.07 8.59 11.02
N GLU A 86 0.49 8.83 12.26
CA GLU A 86 1.79 8.44 12.80
C GLU A 86 1.90 6.96 13.18
N GLN A 87 0.80 6.21 13.17
CA GLN A 87 0.80 4.80 13.54
C GLN A 87 1.53 3.97 12.48
N VAL A 88 2.27 2.94 12.90
CA VAL A 88 2.84 1.95 11.99
C VAL A 88 1.71 1.08 11.42
N ILE A 89 1.65 0.99 10.09
CA ILE A 89 0.59 0.21 9.44
C ILE A 89 0.89 -1.29 9.49
N ASP A 90 -0.16 -2.08 9.72
CA ASP A 90 -0.09 -3.54 9.67
C ASP A 90 -0.38 -4.10 8.27
N ARG A 91 0.17 -5.29 7.99
CA ARG A 91 0.01 -5.99 6.70
C ARG A 91 -1.45 -6.27 6.38
N GLY A 92 -2.31 -6.51 7.37
CA GLY A 92 -3.73 -6.79 7.18
C GLY A 92 -4.51 -5.58 6.64
N SER A 93 -4.31 -4.41 7.26
CA SER A 93 -4.88 -3.13 6.80
C SER A 93 -4.42 -2.81 5.38
N LEU A 94 -3.13 -2.98 5.09
CA LEU A 94 -2.58 -2.81 3.75
C LEU A 94 -3.18 -3.80 2.75
N SER A 95 -3.27 -5.08 3.13
CA SER A 95 -3.80 -6.14 2.27
C SER A 95 -5.26 -5.89 1.87
N TYR A 96 -6.05 -5.35 2.80
CA TYR A 96 -7.42 -4.96 2.52
C TYR A 96 -7.46 -3.86 1.45
N MET A 97 -6.71 -2.77 1.62
CA MET A 97 -6.67 -1.67 0.65
C MET A 97 -6.32 -2.17 -0.76
N VAL A 98 -5.26 -2.96 -0.88
CA VAL A 98 -4.85 -3.56 -2.17
C VAL A 98 -5.93 -4.46 -2.77
N CYS A 99 -6.59 -5.30 -1.96
CA CYS A 99 -7.69 -6.14 -2.44
C CYS A 99 -8.86 -5.34 -3.00
N GLN A 100 -9.16 -4.17 -2.42
CA GLN A 100 -10.24 -3.30 -2.91
C GLN A 100 -9.85 -2.60 -4.21
N ILE A 101 -8.62 -2.08 -4.30
CA ILE A 101 -8.08 -1.46 -5.53
C ILE A 101 -8.08 -2.47 -6.68
N LEU A 102 -7.60 -3.68 -6.41
CA LEU A 102 -7.64 -4.80 -7.35
C LEU A 102 -9.06 -5.31 -7.59
N ARG A 103 -10.09 -4.88 -6.86
CA ARG A 103 -11.47 -5.40 -7.01
C ARG A 103 -11.55 -6.93 -6.84
N TYR A 104 -10.71 -7.51 -5.98
CA TYR A 104 -10.85 -8.92 -5.64
C TYR A 104 -12.13 -9.09 -4.81
N ARG A 105 -13.03 -9.99 -5.21
CA ARG A 105 -14.19 -10.37 -4.38
C ARG A 105 -13.77 -11.19 -3.15
N GLY A 106 -12.66 -11.92 -3.25
CA GLY A 106 -12.18 -12.86 -2.24
C GLY A 106 -12.97 -14.17 -2.19
N GLY A 107 -12.56 -15.07 -1.30
CA GLY A 107 -13.29 -16.31 -1.00
C GLY A 107 -14.60 -16.09 -0.24
N ILE A 108 -15.39 -17.16 -0.08
CA ILE A 108 -16.71 -17.16 0.60
C ILE A 108 -16.61 -16.52 1.99
N ASP A 109 -15.56 -16.84 2.75
CA ASP A 109 -15.35 -16.29 4.09
C ASP A 109 -15.21 -14.77 4.09
N ARG A 110 -14.56 -14.18 3.08
CA ARG A 110 -14.43 -12.72 2.95
C ARG A 110 -15.77 -12.06 2.61
N ILE A 111 -16.61 -12.73 1.83
CA ILE A 111 -17.95 -12.24 1.49
C ILE A 111 -18.86 -12.28 2.73
N ILE A 112 -18.85 -13.39 3.46
CA ILE A 112 -19.72 -13.60 4.62
C ILE A 112 -19.23 -12.80 5.83
N LEU A 113 -17.95 -12.90 6.21
CA LEU A 113 -17.43 -12.27 7.43
C LEU A 113 -16.98 -10.81 7.20
N GLY A 114 -16.54 -10.48 5.98
CA GLY A 114 -16.14 -9.12 5.62
C GLY A 114 -17.32 -8.14 5.51
N SER A 115 -18.53 -8.63 5.22
CA SER A 115 -19.75 -7.81 5.26
C SER A 115 -20.14 -7.42 6.70
N TRP A 116 -19.71 -8.19 7.70
CA TRP A 116 -19.92 -7.91 9.12
C TRP A 116 -18.71 -7.19 9.78
N GLY A 117 -17.69 -6.86 8.99
CA GLY A 117 -16.46 -6.22 9.47
C GLY A 117 -15.57 -7.11 10.35
N LEU A 118 -15.89 -8.40 10.48
CA LEU A 118 -15.12 -9.34 11.30
C LEU A 118 -14.04 -10.01 10.45
N GLY A 119 -12.77 -9.70 10.73
CA GLY A 119 -11.63 -10.35 10.07
C GLY A 119 -11.40 -9.94 8.62
N ASP A 120 -11.96 -8.81 8.17
CA ASP A 120 -11.77 -8.26 6.83
C ASP A 120 -10.29 -8.14 6.42
N ARG A 121 -9.46 -7.63 7.32
CA ARG A 121 -7.99 -7.50 7.17
C ARG A 121 -7.30 -8.86 7.12
N ARG A 122 -7.72 -9.80 7.99
CA ARG A 122 -7.17 -11.17 8.05
C ARG A 122 -7.44 -11.94 6.76
N TYR A 123 -8.67 -11.88 6.24
CA TYR A 123 -9.04 -12.58 5.01
C TYR A 123 -8.49 -11.88 3.76
N ALA A 124 -8.38 -10.55 3.76
CA ALA A 124 -7.68 -9.85 2.69
C ALA A 124 -6.19 -10.24 2.63
N HIS A 125 -5.54 -10.37 3.79
CA HIS A 125 -4.16 -10.85 3.85
C HIS A 125 -4.01 -12.27 3.27
N ARG A 126 -4.90 -13.19 3.66
CA ARG A 126 -4.93 -14.54 3.09
C ARG A 126 -5.16 -14.54 1.58
N GLU A 127 -6.00 -13.65 1.06
CA GLU A 127 -6.21 -13.50 -0.38
C GLU A 127 -4.91 -13.08 -1.07
N LEU A 128 -4.19 -12.08 -0.56
CA LEU A 128 -2.90 -11.67 -1.15
C LEU A 128 -1.85 -12.78 -1.10
N VAL A 129 -1.79 -13.56 -0.03
CA VAL A 129 -0.92 -14.74 0.07
C VAL A 129 -1.32 -15.79 -0.97
N HIS A 130 -2.62 -16.09 -1.11
CA HIS A 130 -3.12 -17.04 -2.09
C HIS A 130 -2.79 -16.62 -3.53
N ARG A 131 -2.86 -15.32 -3.81
CA ARG A 131 -2.52 -14.69 -5.09
C ARG A 131 -1.01 -14.53 -5.31
N LYS A 132 -0.17 -14.92 -4.33
CA LYS A 132 1.30 -14.77 -4.36
C LYS A 132 1.78 -13.30 -4.45
N LEU A 133 0.95 -12.36 -4.00
CA LEU A 133 1.31 -10.95 -3.82
C LEU A 133 2.09 -10.72 -2.51
N LEU A 134 1.87 -11.59 -1.51
CA LEU A 134 2.60 -11.65 -0.24
C LEU A 134 3.08 -13.07 0.05
N ASP A 135 4.12 -13.22 0.86
CA ASP A 135 4.70 -14.50 1.24
C ASP A 135 3.83 -15.29 2.21
N SER A 136 3.77 -16.62 2.07
CA SER A 136 2.93 -17.48 2.93
C SER A 136 3.32 -17.51 4.41
N GLY A 137 4.53 -17.04 4.76
CA GLY A 137 5.00 -16.92 6.15
C GLY A 137 4.63 -15.60 6.81
N SER A 138 4.04 -14.64 6.11
CA SER A 138 3.67 -13.35 6.68
C SER A 138 2.43 -13.45 7.57
N LEU A 139 2.41 -12.68 8.65
CA LEU A 139 1.26 -12.53 9.53
C LEU A 139 0.59 -11.16 9.29
N ASP A 140 -0.72 -11.09 9.44
CA ASP A 140 -1.52 -9.90 9.15
C ASP A 140 -1.24 -8.73 10.10
N TYR A 141 -0.93 -9.01 11.36
CA TYR A 141 -0.60 -7.97 12.35
C TYR A 141 0.86 -7.48 12.31
N GLN A 142 1.71 -8.04 11.44
CA GLN A 142 3.10 -7.60 11.35
C GLN A 142 3.19 -6.18 10.76
N PRO A 143 4.16 -5.37 11.23
CA PRO A 143 4.50 -4.11 10.59
C PRO A 143 4.85 -4.27 9.11
N VAL A 144 4.53 -3.24 8.34
CA VAL A 144 4.95 -3.10 6.95
C VAL A 144 6.27 -2.36 6.88
N THR A 145 7.24 -2.95 6.17
CA THR A 145 8.48 -2.26 5.80
C THR A 145 8.32 -1.58 4.45
N GLY A 146 9.15 -0.57 4.21
CA GLY A 146 9.20 0.18 2.98
C GLY A 146 9.39 -0.67 1.73
N GLY A 147 10.46 -1.47 1.71
CA GLY A 147 10.73 -2.42 0.62
C GLY A 147 9.60 -3.44 0.38
N LEU A 148 8.91 -3.90 1.44
CA LEU A 148 7.72 -4.76 1.27
C LEU A 148 6.60 -4.01 0.55
N LEU A 149 6.33 -2.77 0.96
CA LEU A 149 5.28 -1.95 0.34
C LEU A 149 5.59 -1.66 -1.12
N VAL A 150 6.80 -1.20 -1.46
CA VAL A 150 7.20 -0.94 -2.85
C VAL A 150 7.14 -2.21 -3.70
N GLY A 151 7.62 -3.33 -3.16
CA GLY A 151 7.50 -4.63 -3.85
C GLY A 151 6.05 -5.11 -4.01
N LEU A 152 5.16 -4.76 -3.09
CA LEU A 152 3.73 -5.07 -3.21
C LEU A 152 3.07 -4.17 -4.25
N LEU A 153 3.42 -2.88 -4.31
CA LEU A 153 2.92 -1.94 -5.32
C LEU A 153 3.26 -2.43 -6.74
N ALA A 154 4.52 -2.82 -6.98
CA ALA A 154 4.95 -3.32 -8.28
C ALA A 154 4.17 -4.58 -8.71
N ARG A 155 4.03 -5.57 -7.82
CA ARG A 155 3.24 -6.78 -8.13
C ARG A 155 1.75 -6.49 -8.30
N ALA A 156 1.20 -5.56 -7.52
CA ALA A 156 -0.19 -5.15 -7.67
C ALA A 156 -0.42 -4.42 -9.00
N ASP A 157 0.53 -3.61 -9.44
CA ASP A 157 0.50 -2.94 -10.75
C ASP A 157 0.51 -3.95 -11.90
N GLU A 158 1.40 -4.94 -11.85
CA GLU A 158 1.42 -6.07 -12.80
C GLU A 158 0.06 -6.80 -12.85
N GLU A 159 -0.57 -7.03 -11.69
CA GLU A 159 -1.91 -7.61 -11.60
C GLU A 159 -3.01 -6.68 -12.18
N MET A 160 -2.88 -5.36 -12.02
CA MET A 160 -3.79 -4.39 -12.62
C MET A 160 -3.72 -4.44 -14.15
N VAL A 161 -2.51 -4.52 -14.71
CA VAL A 161 -2.27 -4.68 -16.15
C VAL A 161 -2.84 -6.01 -16.65
N ALA A 162 -2.51 -7.13 -15.98
CA ALA A 162 -2.99 -8.46 -16.36
C ALA A 162 -4.53 -8.55 -16.39
N ARG A 163 -5.19 -7.78 -15.53
CA ARG A 163 -6.64 -7.73 -15.40
C ARG A 163 -7.31 -6.59 -16.15
N ARG A 164 -6.53 -5.84 -16.95
CA ARG A 164 -6.98 -4.70 -17.77
C ARG A 164 -7.75 -3.66 -16.96
N LEU A 165 -7.29 -3.39 -15.74
CA LEU A 165 -7.85 -2.33 -14.91
C LEU A 165 -7.49 -0.94 -15.45
N TYR A 166 -6.40 -0.85 -16.20
CA TYR A 166 -6.05 0.27 -17.08
C TYR A 166 -5.22 -0.24 -18.27
N GLU A 167 -5.06 0.57 -19.33
CA GLU A 167 -4.18 0.26 -20.46
C GLU A 167 -2.77 0.78 -20.19
N SER A 168 -1.78 -0.12 -20.10
CA SER A 168 -0.39 0.31 -20.09
C SER A 168 0.00 0.77 -21.49
N LYS A 169 0.47 2.01 -21.61
CA LYS A 169 1.22 2.42 -22.81
C LYS A 169 2.51 1.61 -22.79
N GLY A 170 2.59 0.57 -23.61
CA GLY A 170 3.83 -0.18 -23.79
C GLY A 170 4.96 0.79 -24.06
N ILE A 171 6.04 0.70 -23.28
CA ILE A 171 7.24 1.48 -23.53
C ILE A 171 7.81 0.93 -24.84
N ASP A 172 7.63 1.70 -25.92
CA ASP A 172 8.34 1.44 -27.17
C ASP A 172 9.82 1.74 -26.90
N LEU A 173 10.58 0.68 -26.65
CA LEU A 173 12.02 0.77 -26.39
C LEU A 173 12.80 1.16 -27.67
N GLY A 174 12.11 1.43 -28.78
CA GLY A 174 12.70 1.63 -30.09
C GLY A 174 13.25 0.31 -30.65
N PRO A 175 13.65 0.30 -31.92
CA PRO A 175 14.29 -0.87 -32.51
C PRO A 175 15.58 -1.19 -31.76
N GLU A 176 15.76 -2.47 -31.40
CA GLU A 176 17.02 -2.98 -30.84
C GLU A 176 18.18 -2.59 -31.78
N PRO A 177 19.25 -1.97 -31.27
CA PRO A 177 20.37 -1.60 -32.10
C PRO A 177 20.97 -2.86 -32.73
N PRO A 178 21.32 -2.84 -34.03
CA PRO A 178 21.81 -4.02 -34.73
C PRO A 178 23.05 -4.57 -34.01
N PRO A 179 23.17 -5.90 -33.90
CA PRO A 179 24.27 -6.53 -33.18
C PRO A 179 25.61 -6.09 -33.76
N GLY A 180 26.40 -5.37 -32.95
CA GLY A 180 27.73 -4.88 -33.34
C GLY A 180 27.95 -3.37 -33.24
N GLN A 181 26.94 -2.55 -32.90
CA GLN A 181 27.18 -1.13 -32.58
C GLN A 181 27.52 -0.94 -31.09
N PRO A 182 28.65 -0.27 -30.76
CA PRO A 182 28.93 0.08 -29.37
C PRO A 182 27.87 1.06 -28.86
N VAL A 183 27.32 0.77 -27.67
CA VAL A 183 26.43 1.68 -26.95
C VAL A 183 27.20 2.98 -26.71
N GLY A 184 26.83 4.05 -27.42
CA GLY A 184 27.50 5.34 -27.38
C GLY A 184 27.59 5.84 -25.95
N SER A 185 28.81 6.13 -25.49
CA SER A 185 29.06 6.70 -24.17
C SER A 185 28.27 8.00 -23.99
N PRO A 186 27.65 8.25 -22.82
CA PRO A 186 26.93 9.49 -22.57
C PRO A 186 27.92 10.65 -22.65
N SER A 187 27.80 11.45 -23.70
CA SER A 187 28.54 12.69 -23.89
C SER A 187 28.21 13.64 -22.74
N GLN A 188 29.20 13.90 -21.88
CA GLN A 188 29.19 14.97 -20.89
C GLN A 188 28.83 16.29 -21.58
N GLN A 189 27.70 16.89 -21.22
CA GLN A 189 27.42 18.29 -21.54
C GLN A 189 27.97 19.15 -20.40
N ARG A 190 28.92 20.02 -20.78
CA ARG A 190 29.41 21.15 -19.98
C ARG A 190 28.42 22.31 -20.03
#